data_AF-A0A6M1YYI3-F1
#
_entry.id   AF-A0A6M1YYI3-F1
#
_cell.length_a   1.000
_cell.length_b   1.000
_cell.length_c   1.000
_cell.angle_alpha   90.00
_cell.angle_beta   90.00
_cell.angle_gamma   90.00
#
_symmetry.space_group_name_H-M   'P 1'
#
loop_
_entity.id
_entity.type
_entity.pdbx_description
1 polymer ?
#
loop_
_entity_poly.entity_id
_entity_poly.type
_entity_poly.pdbx_seq_one_letter_code
_entity_poly.pdbx_strand_id
1 'polypeptide(L)'
;VKRNKDAFWHVSSDDIGYHGKAIIQPDSHVSNAVDRTRHLILVLSQEGENRPFAATWTENSAGKTAAFHSVFRKDWWAPKQGVLAPHAALNREESKWSYKISKKELATLLNISTIVSVDLYTDLDSKKTYAVKVKNANESRDIDFEEFQKAIGKENILSNDFSVVLRNSEFVFTGYGKGFGVGLCLHSANYMAQNGDNAAKILSKFFPDTFLLNLSAMSKMATK
;
A
#
# COMPACT_ATOMS: atom_id res chain seq x y z
N VAL A 1 -5.77 0.04 20.84
CA VAL A 1 -7.07 -0.67 20.75
C VAL A 1 -6.79 -2.17 20.62
N LYS A 2 -7.43 -3.03 21.42
CA LYS A 2 -7.23 -4.49 21.32
C LYS A 2 -7.91 -4.97 20.03
N ARG A 3 -7.16 -5.56 19.11
CA ARG A 3 -7.69 -6.05 17.83
C ARG A 3 -8.85 -7.00 18.11
N ASN A 4 -10.05 -6.68 17.64
CA ASN A 4 -11.16 -7.61 17.70
C ASN A 4 -10.86 -8.75 16.72
N LYS A 5 -10.48 -9.92 17.26
CA LYS A 5 -10.08 -11.09 16.47
C LYS A 5 -11.23 -11.65 15.63
N ASP A 6 -12.47 -11.34 16.02
CA ASP A 6 -13.69 -11.87 15.39
C ASP A 6 -14.29 -10.88 14.36
N ALA A 7 -13.80 -9.64 14.31
CA ALA A 7 -14.27 -8.65 13.34
C ALA A 7 -13.44 -8.73 12.05
N PHE A 8 -14.06 -9.24 10.99
CA PHE A 8 -13.47 -9.36 9.65
C PHE A 8 -12.93 -8.03 9.10
N TRP A 9 -13.55 -6.90 9.47
CA TRP A 9 -13.18 -5.54 9.05
C TRP A 9 -12.70 -4.65 10.22
N HIS A 10 -11.82 -5.15 11.08
CA HIS A 10 -11.22 -4.33 12.13
C HIS A 10 -9.99 -3.57 11.63
N VAL A 11 -10.02 -2.25 11.73
CA VAL A 11 -8.86 -1.37 11.48
C VAL A 11 -8.34 -0.80 12.79
N SER A 12 -7.02 -0.78 12.99
CA SER A 12 -6.40 -0.06 14.11
C SER A 12 -6.05 1.38 13.72
N SER A 13 -5.80 2.24 14.71
CA SER A 13 -5.35 3.62 14.47
C SER A 13 -4.11 3.67 13.60
N ASP A 14 -3.18 2.74 13.82
CA ASP A 14 -1.90 2.68 13.16
C ASP A 14 -2.04 2.23 11.70
N ASP A 15 -3.03 1.36 11.43
CA ASP A 15 -3.31 0.86 10.07
C ASP A 15 -3.84 1.96 9.13
N ILE A 16 -4.59 2.93 9.68
CA ILE A 16 -5.26 3.98 8.90
C ILE A 16 -4.64 5.37 9.08
N GLY A 17 -3.55 5.49 9.85
CA GLY A 17 -2.93 6.78 10.14
C GLY A 17 -3.85 7.72 10.94
N TYR A 18 -4.63 7.18 11.88
CA TYR A 18 -5.47 8.02 12.73
C TYR A 18 -4.61 8.82 13.70
N HIS A 19 -4.54 10.14 13.50
CA HIS A 19 -3.73 11.02 14.34
C HIS A 19 -4.46 11.55 15.59
N GLY A 20 -5.80 11.50 15.61
CA GLY A 20 -6.61 12.22 16.60
C GLY A 20 -6.41 13.74 16.51
N LYS A 21 -7.48 14.52 16.50
CA LYS A 21 -7.39 15.99 16.61
C LYS A 21 -8.28 16.47 17.73
N ALA A 22 -7.70 17.22 18.67
CA ALA A 22 -8.44 17.82 19.78
C ALA A 22 -9.39 18.93 19.32
N ILE A 23 -9.08 19.58 18.19
CA ILE A 23 -9.88 20.65 17.61
C ILE A 23 -10.62 20.10 16.40
N ILE A 24 -11.95 20.17 16.45
CA ILE A 24 -12.82 19.93 15.30
C ILE A 24 -12.85 21.24 14.51
N GLN A 25 -12.36 21.22 13.27
CA GLN A 25 -12.54 22.33 12.35
C GLN A 25 -13.85 22.12 11.56
N PRO A 26 -14.92 22.86 11.88
CA PRO A 26 -16.16 22.80 11.10
C PRO A 26 -15.88 23.19 9.64
N ASP A 27 -16.65 22.59 8.72
CA ASP A 27 -16.64 22.88 7.27
C ASP A 27 -15.29 22.76 6.55
N SER A 28 -14.36 21.97 7.10
CA SER A 28 -13.13 21.63 6.38
C SER A 28 -13.43 20.89 5.07
N HIS A 29 -12.56 21.03 4.07
CA HIS A 29 -12.67 20.29 2.80
C HIS A 29 -12.74 18.76 3.02
N VAL A 30 -12.06 18.25 4.05
CA VAL A 30 -12.12 16.83 4.46
C VAL A 30 -13.51 16.46 4.99
N SER A 31 -14.07 17.24 5.93
CA SER A 31 -15.40 16.98 6.47
C SER A 31 -16.44 16.99 5.36
N ASN A 32 -16.38 18.00 4.49
CA ASN A 32 -17.27 18.13 3.34
C ASN A 32 -17.14 16.96 2.36
N ALA A 33 -15.92 16.44 2.12
CA ALA A 33 -15.72 15.26 1.28
C ALA A 33 -16.37 14.02 1.91
N VAL A 34 -16.15 13.78 3.20
CA VAL A 34 -16.74 12.65 3.95
C VAL A 34 -18.27 12.73 3.91
N ASP A 35 -18.84 13.91 4.18
CA ASP A 35 -20.29 14.11 4.19
C ASP A 35 -20.91 13.93 2.81
N ARG A 36 -20.26 14.41 1.74
CA ARG A 36 -20.72 14.20 0.35
C ARG A 36 -20.67 12.73 -0.08
N THR A 37 -19.81 11.92 0.52
CA THR A 37 -19.70 10.48 0.27
C THR A 37 -20.36 9.64 1.36
N ARG A 38 -21.22 10.22 2.20
CA ARG A 38 -21.86 9.50 3.30
C ARG A 38 -22.63 8.29 2.77
N HIS A 39 -22.44 7.15 3.44
CA HIS A 39 -23.03 5.84 3.11
C HIS A 39 -22.57 5.23 1.78
N LEU A 40 -21.61 5.84 1.07
CA LEU A 40 -21.01 5.23 -0.10
C LEU A 40 -19.94 4.24 0.31
N ILE A 41 -20.01 3.04 -0.23
CA ILE A 41 -18.94 2.03 -0.15
C ILE A 41 -18.54 1.61 -1.56
N LEU A 42 -17.29 1.20 -1.71
CA LEU A 42 -16.80 0.60 -2.94
C LEU A 42 -16.98 -0.91 -2.87
N VAL A 43 -17.62 -1.49 -3.88
CA VAL A 43 -17.92 -2.92 -3.97
C VAL A 43 -17.19 -3.50 -5.16
N LEU A 44 -16.51 -4.62 -4.95
CA LEU A 44 -15.84 -5.38 -6.01
C LEU A 44 -16.78 -6.46 -6.51
N SER A 45 -16.95 -6.50 -7.83
CA SER A 45 -17.73 -7.50 -8.56
C SER A 45 -16.79 -8.48 -9.25
N GLN A 46 -16.70 -9.70 -8.75
CA GLN A 46 -15.88 -10.76 -9.37
C GLN A 46 -16.60 -12.09 -9.26
N GLU A 47 -16.53 -12.91 -10.32
CA GLU A 47 -17.06 -14.29 -10.32
C GLU A 47 -18.53 -14.39 -9.91
N GLY A 48 -19.34 -13.38 -10.24
CA GLY A 48 -20.76 -13.33 -9.89
C GLY A 48 -21.05 -12.91 -8.44
N GLU A 49 -20.03 -12.58 -7.65
CA GLU A 49 -20.16 -12.11 -6.28
C GLU A 49 -19.86 -10.61 -6.15
N ASN A 50 -20.66 -9.92 -5.33
CA ASN A 50 -20.53 -8.49 -5.04
C ASN A 50 -20.28 -8.31 -3.54
N ARG A 51 -19.06 -7.89 -3.17
CA ARG A 51 -18.70 -7.70 -1.75
C ARG A 51 -17.76 -6.51 -1.56
N PRO A 52 -17.81 -5.84 -0.38
CA PRO A 52 -16.74 -4.95 0.04
C PRO A 52 -15.40 -5.69 0.03
N PHE A 53 -14.32 -4.97 -0.24
CA PHE A 53 -12.99 -5.54 -0.43
C PHE A 53 -11.94 -4.68 0.29
N ALA A 54 -10.72 -5.19 0.42
CA ALA A 54 -9.61 -4.44 1.00
C ALA A 54 -9.14 -3.32 0.05
N ALA A 55 -9.86 -2.19 0.05
CA ALA A 55 -9.54 -1.01 -0.74
C ALA A 55 -8.35 -0.24 -0.11
N THR A 56 -7.14 -0.74 -0.35
CA THR A 56 -5.90 -0.12 0.14
C THR A 56 -5.48 1.07 -0.74
N TRP A 57 -4.48 1.80 -0.26
CA TRP A 57 -3.88 2.90 -1.00
C TRP A 57 -2.38 2.95 -0.76
N THR A 58 -1.68 3.66 -1.64
CA THR A 58 -0.26 3.97 -1.54
C THR A 58 -0.03 5.43 -1.89
N GLU A 59 0.91 6.09 -1.22
CA GLU A 59 1.19 7.51 -1.46
C GLU A 59 1.67 7.74 -2.90
N ASN A 60 2.72 7.03 -3.32
CA ASN A 60 3.23 7.07 -4.68
C ASN A 60 3.66 5.67 -5.13
N SER A 61 3.01 5.14 -6.17
CA SER A 61 3.27 3.80 -6.72
C SER A 61 4.48 3.76 -7.65
N ALA A 62 5.11 4.90 -7.98
CA ALA A 62 6.21 4.98 -8.93
C ALA A 62 5.91 4.37 -10.33
N GLY A 63 4.63 4.37 -10.73
CA GLY A 63 4.19 4.10 -12.10
C GLY A 63 3.25 2.91 -12.27
N LYS A 64 3.27 1.94 -11.36
CA LYS A 64 2.38 0.77 -11.41
C LYS A 64 2.10 0.26 -10.01
N THR A 65 0.85 -0.07 -9.73
CA THR A 65 0.47 -0.74 -8.49
C THR A 65 0.59 -2.25 -8.63
N ALA A 66 0.63 -2.96 -7.52
CA ALA A 66 0.67 -4.43 -7.47
C ALA A 66 -0.67 -4.97 -6.97
N ALA A 67 -0.90 -6.26 -7.22
CA ALA A 67 -2.05 -6.95 -6.65
C ALA A 67 -1.89 -7.13 -5.12
N PHE A 68 -2.99 -7.03 -4.39
CA PHE A 68 -2.99 -7.12 -2.93
C PHE A 68 -2.43 -8.44 -2.43
N HIS A 69 -2.89 -9.55 -3.01
CA HIS A 69 -2.48 -10.91 -2.65
C HIS A 69 -1.00 -11.17 -2.91
N SER A 70 -0.40 -10.58 -3.96
CA SER A 70 1.04 -10.66 -4.22
C SER A 70 1.88 -9.99 -3.13
N VAL A 71 1.52 -8.76 -2.74
CA VAL A 71 2.33 -7.96 -1.80
C VAL A 71 2.14 -8.40 -0.35
N PHE A 72 0.89 -8.61 0.05
CA PHE A 72 0.57 -8.95 1.45
C PHE A 72 0.50 -10.45 1.71
N ARG A 73 0.61 -11.29 0.67
CA ARG A 73 0.55 -12.77 0.76
C ARG A 73 -0.68 -13.28 1.51
N LYS A 74 -1.79 -12.57 1.36
CA LYS A 74 -3.09 -12.87 1.96
C LYS A 74 -4.11 -13.10 0.87
N ASP A 75 -4.81 -14.21 0.97
CA ASP A 75 -5.92 -14.55 0.08
C ASP A 75 -7.20 -13.83 0.54
N TRP A 76 -7.24 -12.52 0.32
CA TRP A 76 -8.36 -11.66 0.67
C TRP A 76 -9.13 -11.24 -0.58
N TRP A 77 -10.42 -10.97 -0.41
CA TRP A 77 -11.24 -10.39 -1.46
C TRP A 77 -10.69 -8.99 -1.82
N ALA A 78 -10.07 -8.89 -2.99
CA ALA A 78 -9.39 -7.70 -3.52
C ALA A 78 -9.15 -7.85 -5.04
N PRO A 79 -8.88 -6.75 -5.77
CA PRO A 79 -8.50 -6.83 -7.18
C PRO A 79 -7.31 -7.77 -7.40
N LYS A 80 -7.43 -8.63 -8.42
CA LYS A 80 -6.45 -9.68 -8.70
C LYS A 80 -5.18 -9.15 -9.37
N GLN A 81 -5.21 -7.93 -9.89
CA GLN A 81 -4.11 -7.32 -10.62
C GLN A 81 -3.89 -5.88 -10.16
N GLY A 82 -2.65 -5.42 -10.29
CA GLY A 82 -2.33 -4.00 -10.19
C GLY A 82 -2.67 -3.25 -11.47
N VAL A 83 -2.61 -1.92 -11.42
CA VAL A 83 -2.91 -1.05 -12.56
C VAL A 83 -1.79 -0.05 -12.82
N LEU A 84 -1.74 0.46 -14.05
CA LEU A 84 -0.84 1.55 -14.40
C LEU A 84 -1.29 2.86 -13.77
N ALA A 85 -0.33 3.59 -13.20
CA ALA A 85 -0.49 4.89 -12.56
C ALA A 85 0.37 5.93 -13.32
N PRO A 86 -0.13 6.50 -14.43
CA PRO A 86 0.69 7.23 -15.40
C PRO A 86 1.38 8.46 -14.81
N HIS A 87 0.70 9.23 -13.95
CA HIS A 87 1.31 10.40 -13.33
C HIS A 87 2.43 10.02 -12.35
N ALA A 88 2.29 8.90 -11.62
CA ALA A 88 3.37 8.36 -10.79
C ALA A 88 4.53 7.80 -11.62
N ALA A 89 4.27 7.36 -12.87
CA ALA A 89 5.34 6.94 -13.77
C ALA A 89 6.14 8.16 -14.26
N LEU A 90 5.46 9.27 -14.58
CA LEU A 90 6.11 10.53 -14.97
C LEU A 90 6.93 11.14 -13.81
N ASN A 91 6.40 11.07 -12.58
CA ASN A 91 7.07 11.56 -11.37
C ASN A 91 8.13 10.57 -10.81
N ARG A 92 8.37 9.43 -11.47
CA ARG A 92 9.19 8.35 -10.91
C ARG A 92 10.56 8.85 -10.45
N GLU A 93 11.31 9.56 -11.29
CA GLU A 93 12.66 10.05 -10.95
C GLU A 93 12.66 11.06 -9.80
N GLU A 94 11.65 11.92 -9.71
CA GLU A 94 11.49 12.88 -8.60
C GLU A 94 11.15 12.17 -7.28
N SER A 95 10.55 10.98 -7.35
CA SER A 95 10.21 10.15 -6.19
C SER A 95 11.35 9.21 -5.75
N LYS A 96 12.55 9.35 -6.32
CA LYS A 96 13.70 8.51 -6.03
C LYS A 96 14.22 8.73 -4.62
N TRP A 97 14.60 7.64 -3.96
CA TRP A 97 15.23 7.65 -2.64
C TRP A 97 16.40 6.66 -2.59
N SER A 98 17.33 6.89 -1.66
CA SER A 98 18.43 5.97 -1.38
C SER A 98 18.70 5.90 0.12
N TYR A 99 19.03 4.70 0.59
CA TYR A 99 19.41 4.44 1.96
C TYR A 99 20.59 3.48 2.00
N LYS A 100 21.55 3.75 2.88
CA LYS A 100 22.75 2.93 3.08
C LYS A 100 22.76 2.42 4.50
N ILE A 101 23.12 1.15 4.66
CA ILE A 101 23.21 0.51 5.97
C ILE A 101 24.34 -0.51 5.97
N SER A 102 25.13 -0.53 7.04
CA SER A 102 26.20 -1.52 7.17
C SER A 102 25.64 -2.94 7.37
N LYS A 103 26.40 -3.97 6.96
CA LYS A 103 26.02 -5.37 7.24
C LYS A 103 25.72 -5.62 8.72
N LYS A 104 26.53 -5.03 9.61
CA LYS A 104 26.42 -5.19 11.06
C LYS A 104 25.13 -4.57 11.60
N GLU A 105 24.84 -3.35 11.19
CA GLU A 105 23.63 -2.64 11.62
C GLU A 105 22.36 -3.31 11.11
N LEU A 106 22.33 -3.73 9.84
CA LEU A 106 21.20 -4.47 9.30
C LEU A 106 20.99 -5.81 10.04
N ALA A 107 22.07 -6.52 10.37
CA ALA A 107 22.02 -7.74 11.15
C ALA A 107 21.42 -7.49 12.55
N THR A 108 21.84 -6.41 13.22
CA THR A 108 21.28 -6.00 14.53
C THR A 108 19.79 -5.67 14.43
N LEU A 109 19.36 -4.86 13.45
CA LEU A 109 17.95 -4.47 13.30
C LEU A 109 17.03 -5.67 13.00
N LEU A 110 17.54 -6.67 12.27
CA LEU A 110 16.78 -7.88 11.94
C LEU A 110 16.91 -8.99 12.98
N ASN A 111 17.70 -8.77 14.04
CA ASN A 111 18.06 -9.77 15.05
C ASN A 111 18.65 -11.05 14.42
N ILE A 112 19.64 -10.87 13.54
CA ILE A 112 20.39 -11.93 12.83
C ILE A 112 21.88 -11.77 13.18
N SER A 113 22.62 -12.87 13.29
CA SER A 113 24.03 -12.83 13.70
C SER A 113 24.95 -12.14 12.68
N THR A 114 24.82 -12.50 11.40
CA THR A 114 25.62 -11.96 10.29
C THR A 114 24.80 -11.97 9.00
N ILE A 115 25.11 -11.06 8.08
CA ILE A 115 24.47 -10.99 6.77
C ILE A 115 25.54 -11.02 5.68
N VAL A 116 25.43 -12.01 4.80
CA VAL A 116 26.30 -12.18 3.62
C VAL A 116 25.69 -11.49 2.42
N SER A 117 24.41 -11.75 2.13
CA SER A 117 23.68 -11.19 1.00
C SER A 117 22.21 -10.90 1.34
N VAL A 118 21.61 -10.04 0.51
CA VAL A 118 20.20 -9.68 0.54
C VAL A 118 19.67 -9.85 -0.88
N ASP A 119 18.66 -10.69 -1.05
CA ASP A 119 17.95 -10.93 -2.31
C ASP A 119 16.50 -10.44 -2.18
N LEU A 120 15.90 -10.00 -3.28
CA LEU A 120 14.54 -9.48 -3.31
C LEU A 120 13.59 -10.47 -3.99
N TYR A 121 12.45 -10.71 -3.37
CA TYR A 121 11.33 -11.38 -4.00
C TYR A 121 10.36 -10.35 -4.53
N THR A 122 10.11 -10.39 -5.85
CA THR A 122 9.30 -9.39 -6.53
C THR A 122 8.11 -10.01 -7.22
N ASP A 123 6.99 -9.30 -7.21
CA ASP A 123 5.83 -9.61 -8.02
C ASP A 123 6.20 -9.54 -9.51
N LEU A 124 5.82 -10.56 -10.28
CA LEU A 124 6.30 -10.71 -11.66
C LEU A 124 5.83 -9.59 -12.58
N ASP A 125 4.64 -9.05 -12.34
CA ASP A 125 3.99 -8.07 -13.21
C ASP A 125 4.33 -6.63 -12.85
N SER A 126 4.33 -6.30 -11.56
CA SER A 126 4.58 -4.95 -11.04
C SER A 126 6.02 -4.70 -10.63
N LYS A 127 6.83 -5.76 -10.47
CA LYS A 127 8.20 -5.74 -9.93
C LYS A 127 8.32 -5.21 -8.50
N LYS A 128 7.19 -5.04 -7.80
CA LYS A 128 7.18 -4.66 -6.39
C LYS A 128 7.70 -5.78 -5.52
N THR A 129 8.60 -5.46 -4.60
CA THR A 129 9.15 -6.39 -3.61
C THR A 129 8.09 -6.75 -2.58
N TYR A 130 7.75 -8.03 -2.45
CA TYR A 130 6.83 -8.49 -1.41
C TYR A 130 7.56 -9.09 -0.20
N ALA A 131 8.79 -9.56 -0.39
CA ALA A 131 9.63 -10.08 0.67
C ALA A 131 11.12 -9.91 0.36
N VAL A 132 11.93 -9.94 1.41
CA VAL A 132 13.39 -9.86 1.35
C VAL A 132 13.96 -11.16 1.91
N LYS A 133 14.85 -11.80 1.16
CA LYS A 133 15.63 -12.94 1.63
C LYS A 133 16.97 -12.44 2.14
N VAL A 134 17.26 -12.71 3.40
CA VAL A 134 18.54 -12.41 4.03
C VAL A 134 19.29 -13.71 4.22
N LYS A 135 20.53 -13.80 3.74
CA LYS A 135 21.37 -14.99 3.87
C LYS A 135 22.52 -14.74 4.84
N ASN A 136 22.76 -15.68 5.73
CA ASN A 136 24.01 -15.80 6.46
C ASN A 136 24.84 -16.96 5.85
N ALA A 137 25.95 -17.35 6.50
CA ALA A 137 26.82 -18.40 5.96
C ALA A 137 26.17 -19.80 5.90
N ASN A 138 25.13 -20.06 6.72
CA ASN A 138 24.59 -21.41 6.94
C ASN A 138 23.09 -21.53 6.59
N GLU A 139 22.34 -20.42 6.61
CA GLU A 139 20.89 -20.40 6.45
C GLU A 139 20.40 -19.11 5.76
N SER A 140 19.14 -19.13 5.36
CA SER A 140 18.43 -17.97 4.82
C SER A 140 17.12 -17.74 5.57
N ARG A 141 16.79 -16.47 5.80
CA ARG A 141 15.53 -16.04 6.37
C ARG A 141 14.78 -15.16 5.39
N ASP A 142 13.53 -15.51 5.13
CA ASP A 142 12.62 -14.69 4.33
C ASP A 142 11.82 -13.79 5.28
N ILE A 143 11.75 -12.50 4.96
CA ILE A 143 11.11 -11.47 5.76
C ILE A 143 10.15 -10.71 4.85
N ASP A 144 8.87 -10.68 5.20
CA ASP A 144 7.88 -9.93 4.42
C ASP A 144 8.23 -8.43 4.40
N PHE A 145 7.90 -7.74 3.31
CA PHE A 145 8.30 -6.34 3.12
C PHE A 145 7.84 -5.43 4.28
N GLU A 146 6.64 -5.65 4.81
CA GLU A 146 6.09 -4.89 5.94
C GLU A 146 6.99 -5.01 7.19
N GLU A 147 7.42 -6.22 7.52
CA GLU A 147 8.29 -6.49 8.67
C GLU A 147 9.68 -5.90 8.45
N PHE A 148 10.23 -6.05 7.23
CA PHE A 148 11.52 -5.51 6.85
C PHE A 148 11.54 -3.97 6.95
N GLN A 149 10.53 -3.31 6.38
CA GLN A 149 10.40 -1.85 6.45
C GLN A 149 10.23 -1.38 7.88
N LYS A 150 9.44 -2.10 8.70
CA LYS A 150 9.25 -1.78 10.11
C LYS A 150 10.54 -1.89 10.92
N ALA A 151 11.35 -2.91 10.65
CA ALA A 151 12.62 -3.13 11.36
C ALA A 151 13.66 -2.05 11.03
N ILE A 152 13.68 -1.55 9.78
CA ILE A 152 14.67 -0.56 9.32
C ILE A 152 14.20 0.88 9.49
N GLY A 153 12.88 1.11 9.49
CA GLY A 153 12.28 2.43 9.52
C GLY A 153 11.64 2.81 8.19
N LYS A 154 10.40 3.31 8.25
CA LYS A 154 9.61 3.75 7.08
C LYS A 154 10.19 5.00 6.42
N GLU A 155 11.05 5.72 7.12
CA GLU A 155 11.83 6.87 6.66
C GLU A 155 13.09 6.48 5.88
N ASN A 156 13.57 5.25 6.04
CA ASN A 156 14.77 4.74 5.40
C ASN A 156 14.43 3.91 4.15
N ILE A 157 13.43 3.03 4.27
CA ILE A 157 12.90 2.25 3.14
C ILE A 157 11.51 2.80 2.83
N LEU A 158 11.40 3.73 1.88
CA LEU A 158 10.14 4.45 1.67
C LEU A 158 9.07 3.63 0.92
N SER A 159 9.49 2.72 0.06
CA SER A 159 8.59 1.94 -0.80
C SER A 159 9.08 0.51 -1.00
N ASN A 160 8.24 -0.32 -1.61
CA ASN A 160 8.60 -1.66 -2.07
C ASN A 160 9.05 -1.70 -3.54
N ASP A 161 9.42 -0.57 -4.11
CA ASP A 161 10.01 -0.50 -5.45
C ASP A 161 11.46 -0.07 -5.31
N PHE A 162 12.33 -1.04 -5.09
CA PHE A 162 13.74 -0.78 -4.85
C PHE A 162 14.62 -1.92 -5.34
N SER A 163 15.88 -1.57 -5.51
CA SER A 163 17.00 -2.49 -5.73
C SER A 163 17.98 -2.37 -4.56
N VAL A 164 18.78 -3.40 -4.37
CA VAL A 164 19.84 -3.43 -3.35
C VAL A 164 21.14 -3.90 -3.99
N VAL A 165 22.24 -3.23 -3.64
CA VAL A 165 23.59 -3.64 -4.01
C VAL A 165 24.50 -3.64 -2.80
N LEU A 166 25.40 -4.61 -2.71
CA LEU A 166 26.44 -4.63 -1.68
C LEU A 166 27.70 -3.89 -2.19
N ARG A 167 28.13 -2.84 -1.48
CA ARG A 167 29.34 -2.07 -1.78
C ARG A 167 30.11 -1.82 -0.49
N ASN A 168 31.41 -2.12 -0.47
CA ASN A 168 32.30 -1.81 0.67
C ASN A 168 31.72 -2.19 2.05
N SER A 169 31.11 -3.38 2.15
CA SER A 169 30.44 -3.88 3.38
C SER A 169 29.14 -3.15 3.80
N GLU A 170 28.56 -2.36 2.91
CA GLU A 170 27.26 -1.70 3.08
C GLU A 170 26.25 -2.16 2.02
N PHE A 171 25.01 -2.34 2.44
CA PHE A 171 23.90 -2.48 1.52
C PHE A 171 23.41 -1.08 1.14
N VAL A 172 23.37 -0.81 -0.17
CA VAL A 172 22.84 0.42 -0.74
C VAL A 172 21.51 0.10 -1.39
N PHE A 173 20.43 0.58 -0.77
CA PHE A 173 19.09 0.54 -1.31
C PHE A 173 18.86 1.77 -2.20
N THR A 174 18.25 1.56 -3.35
CA THR A 174 17.79 2.64 -4.24
C THR A 174 16.41 2.28 -4.74
N GLY A 175 15.44 3.14 -4.46
CA GLY A 175 14.06 2.90 -4.79
C GLY A 175 13.31 4.16 -5.21
N TYR A 176 12.03 3.97 -5.49
CA TYR A 176 11.15 4.99 -6.06
C TYR A 176 9.76 4.94 -5.41
N GLY A 177 9.12 6.10 -5.27
CA GLY A 177 7.79 6.20 -4.69
C GLY A 177 7.77 6.01 -3.17
N LYS A 178 6.58 5.82 -2.62
CA LYS A 178 6.34 5.73 -1.17
C LYS A 178 5.07 4.93 -0.85
N GLY A 179 5.18 4.05 0.14
CA GLY A 179 4.14 3.12 0.56
C GLY A 179 4.26 1.73 -0.06
N PHE A 180 3.22 0.92 0.09
CA PHE A 180 3.20 -0.51 -0.28
C PHE A 180 2.90 -0.79 -1.75
N GLY A 181 2.65 0.23 -2.57
CA GLY A 181 2.44 0.04 -4.00
C GLY A 181 1.14 -0.68 -4.36
N VAL A 182 0.15 -0.80 -3.47
CA VAL A 182 -1.12 -1.52 -3.73
C VAL A 182 -2.32 -0.57 -3.70
N GLY A 183 -3.29 -0.79 -4.60
CA GLY A 183 -4.58 -0.09 -4.60
C GLY A 183 -4.53 1.31 -5.20
N LEU A 184 -5.16 2.29 -4.54
CA LEU A 184 -5.21 3.68 -5.02
C LEU A 184 -3.84 4.35 -4.90
N CYS A 185 -3.26 4.81 -6.01
CA CYS A 185 -2.07 5.67 -5.97
C CYS A 185 -2.47 7.13 -5.75
N LEU A 186 -2.26 7.66 -4.53
CA LEU A 186 -2.69 9.00 -4.15
C LEU A 186 -2.07 10.10 -5.01
N HIS A 187 -0.79 9.99 -5.33
CA HIS A 187 -0.12 10.92 -6.23
C HIS A 187 -0.83 11.02 -7.59
N SER A 188 -1.11 9.87 -8.23
CA SER A 188 -1.80 9.87 -9.53
C SER A 188 -3.26 10.29 -9.41
N ALA A 189 -3.95 9.89 -8.34
CA ALA A 189 -5.32 10.30 -8.05
C ALA A 189 -5.43 11.83 -7.89
N ASN A 190 -4.46 12.46 -7.23
CA ASN A 190 -4.41 13.91 -7.09
C ASN A 190 -4.28 14.62 -8.44
N TYR A 191 -3.38 14.16 -9.31
CA TYR A 191 -3.26 14.70 -10.66
C TYR A 191 -4.52 14.48 -11.51
N MET A 192 -5.16 13.31 -11.41
CA MET A 192 -6.45 13.07 -12.05
C MET A 192 -7.52 14.07 -11.58
N ALA A 193 -7.62 14.30 -10.27
CA ALA A 193 -8.55 15.27 -9.69
C ALA A 193 -8.26 16.71 -10.15
N GLN A 194 -6.97 17.11 -10.21
CA GLN A 194 -6.55 18.40 -10.74
C GLN A 194 -6.91 18.58 -12.22
N ASN A 195 -6.96 17.48 -12.98
CA ASN A 195 -7.40 17.45 -14.38
C ASN A 195 -8.93 17.32 -14.52
N GLY A 196 -9.69 17.41 -13.43
CA GLY A 196 -11.16 17.43 -13.44
C GLY A 196 -11.84 16.07 -13.32
N ASP A 197 -11.09 14.97 -13.13
CA ASP A 197 -11.70 13.66 -12.89
C ASP A 197 -12.36 13.62 -11.50
N ASN A 198 -13.59 13.09 -11.45
CA ASN A 198 -14.31 12.90 -10.20
C ASN A 198 -13.88 11.62 -9.47
N ALA A 199 -14.31 11.48 -8.20
CA ALA A 199 -13.95 10.33 -7.36
C ALA A 199 -14.34 8.97 -7.99
N ALA A 200 -15.50 8.87 -8.64
CA ALA A 200 -15.94 7.62 -9.28
C ALA A 200 -14.98 7.21 -10.42
N LYS A 201 -14.59 8.17 -11.27
CA LYS A 201 -13.63 7.93 -12.36
C LYS A 201 -12.25 7.55 -11.82
N ILE A 202 -11.76 8.26 -10.81
CA ILE A 202 -10.49 7.93 -10.13
C ILE A 202 -10.54 6.51 -9.54
N LEU A 203 -11.59 6.16 -8.79
CA LEU A 203 -11.72 4.83 -8.19
C LEU A 203 -11.80 3.73 -9.26
N SER A 204 -12.57 3.92 -10.34
CA SER A 204 -12.66 2.96 -11.44
C SER A 204 -11.32 2.71 -12.15
N LYS A 205 -10.42 3.70 -12.16
CA LYS A 205 -9.06 3.55 -12.70
C LYS A 205 -8.19 2.65 -11.84
N PHE A 206 -8.29 2.77 -10.51
CA PHE A 206 -7.42 2.05 -9.57
C PHE A 206 -7.99 0.73 -9.07
N PHE A 207 -9.31 0.59 -9.14
CA PHE A 207 -10.02 -0.61 -8.76
C PHE A 207 -10.99 -0.99 -9.90
N PRO A 208 -10.49 -1.68 -10.94
CA PRO A 208 -11.34 -2.24 -11.99
C PRO A 208 -12.41 -3.15 -11.40
N ASP A 209 -13.52 -3.32 -12.12
CA ASP A 209 -14.64 -4.17 -11.71
C ASP A 209 -15.29 -3.77 -10.38
N THR A 210 -15.17 -2.49 -10.01
CA THR A 210 -15.84 -1.94 -8.83
C THR A 210 -16.95 -0.96 -9.18
N PHE A 211 -17.88 -0.82 -8.25
CA PHE A 211 -18.92 0.20 -8.30
C PHE A 211 -19.17 0.81 -6.92
N LEU A 212 -19.69 2.04 -6.91
CA LEU A 212 -20.10 2.71 -5.68
C LEU A 212 -21.53 2.31 -5.32
N LEU A 213 -21.70 1.81 -4.11
CA LEU A 213 -23.00 1.42 -3.55
C LEU A 213 -23.39 2.38 -2.42
N ASN A 214 -24.59 2.95 -2.49
CA ASN A 214 -25.14 3.76 -1.41
C ASN A 214 -26.00 2.91 -0.47
N LEU A 215 -25.49 2.65 0.73
CA LEU A 215 -26.16 1.79 1.72
C LEU A 215 -27.52 2.35 2.19
N SER A 216 -27.69 3.67 2.17
CA SER A 216 -28.97 4.29 2.57
C SER A 216 -30.09 4.06 1.56
N ALA A 217 -29.75 3.71 0.31
CA ALA A 217 -30.73 3.31 -0.70
C ALA A 217 -31.21 1.85 -0.47
N MET A 218 -30.34 0.99 0.05
CA MET A 218 -30.68 -0.42 0.32
C MET A 218 -31.62 -0.59 1.52
N SER A 219 -31.43 0.18 2.60
CA SER A 219 -32.29 0.09 3.79
C SER A 219 -33.76 0.41 3.48
N LYS A 220 -34.00 1.29 2.50
CA LYS A 220 -35.35 1.65 2.02
C LYS A 220 -36.01 0.58 1.14
N MET A 221 -35.22 -0.33 0.54
CA MET A 221 -35.75 -1.44 -0.26
C MET A 221 -36.12 -2.65 0.62
N ALA A 222 -35.43 -2.86 1.73
CA ALA A 222 -35.73 -3.96 2.67
C ALA A 222 -36.92 -3.68 3.60
N THR A 223 -37.43 -2.45 3.61
CA THR A 223 -38.60 -2.01 4.40
C THR A 223 -39.86 -1.81 3.55
N LYS A 224 -39.83 -2.19 2.28
CA LYS A 224 -41.00 -2.34 1.40
C LYS A 224 -41.23 -3.81 1.12
#